data_AF-A0A924A8G4-F1
#
_entry.id   AF-A0A924A8G4-F1
#
_cell.length_a   1.000
_cell.length_b   1.000
_cell.length_c   1.000
_cell.angle_alpha   90.00
_cell.angle_beta   90.00
_cell.angle_gamma   90.00
#
_symmetry.space_group_name_H-M   'P 1'
#
loop_
_entity.id
_entity.type
_entity.pdbx_description
1 polymer ?
#
loop_
_entity_poly.entity_id
_entity_poly.type
_entity_poly.pdbx_seq_one_letter_code
_entity_poly.pdbx_strand_id
1 'polypeptide(L)'
;MKYTLGFSPCPNDSFIFDALVNKKIDTGDYEFDVVLEDVQTLNRWAMQGTLDITKLSYGVLPLVLNNYAVLQSGSALGRGVGPLL
;
A
#
# COMPACT_ATOMS: atom_id res chain seq x y z
N MET A 1 4.15 -4.44 18.11
CA MET A 1 3.73 -3.09 17.67
C MET A 1 2.73 -3.25 16.55
N LYS A 2 1.63 -2.49 16.56
CA LYS A 2 0.53 -2.64 15.61
C LYS A 2 0.50 -1.45 14.66
N TYR A 3 0.44 -1.70 13.36
CA TYR A 3 0.44 -0.70 12.29
C TYR A 3 -0.76 -0.86 11.38
N THR A 4 -1.25 0.24 10.82
CA THR A 4 -2.27 0.22 9.77
C THR A 4 -1.63 0.03 8.39
N LEU A 5 -2.18 -0.88 7.58
CA LEU A 5 -1.69 -1.19 6.24
C LEU A 5 -2.82 -1.08 5.21
N GLY A 6 -2.78 -0.04 4.39
CA GLY A 6 -3.73 0.20 3.31
C GLY A 6 -3.26 -0.33 1.96
N PHE A 7 -4.07 -1.15 1.28
CA PHE A 7 -3.85 -1.50 -0.12
C PHE A 7 -5.17 -1.78 -0.86
N SER A 8 -5.13 -1.90 -2.19
CA SER A 8 -6.36 -2.08 -2.97
C SER A 8 -6.79 -3.55 -3.02
N PRO A 9 -8.08 -3.84 -3.23
CA PRO A 9 -8.56 -5.22 -3.38
C PRO A 9 -8.19 -5.83 -4.76
N CYS A 10 -7.40 -5.15 -5.60
CA CYS A 10 -7.00 -5.67 -6.91
C CYS A 10 -6.11 -6.92 -6.78
N PRO A 11 -6.19 -7.88 -7.73
CA PRO A 11 -5.44 -9.15 -7.67
C PRO A 11 -3.93 -9.02 -7.48
N ASN A 12 -3.31 -7.98 -8.04
CA ASN A 12 -1.88 -7.73 -7.87
C ASN A 12 -1.52 -7.40 -6.42
N ASP A 13 -2.32 -6.61 -5.72
CA ASP A 13 -2.01 -6.19 -4.36
C ASP A 13 -2.35 -7.29 -3.36
N SER A 14 -3.47 -7.98 -3.54
CA SER A 14 -3.80 -9.15 -2.72
C SER A 14 -2.75 -10.25 -2.87
N PHE A 15 -2.19 -10.44 -4.06
CA PHE A 15 -1.06 -11.35 -4.26
C PHE A 15 0.20 -10.89 -3.52
N ILE A 16 0.56 -9.60 -3.61
CA ILE A 16 1.75 -9.04 -2.94
C ILE A 16 1.66 -9.21 -1.42
N PHE A 17 0.48 -8.98 -0.82
CA PHE A 17 0.30 -8.95 0.63
C PHE A 17 -0.28 -10.25 1.24
N ASP A 18 -0.64 -11.26 0.44
CA ASP A 18 -1.27 -12.50 0.92
C ASP A 18 -0.52 -13.14 2.09
N ALA A 19 0.80 -13.30 1.93
CA ALA A 19 1.61 -13.98 2.93
C ALA A 19 1.68 -13.20 4.26
N LEU A 20 1.71 -11.87 4.18
CA LEU A 20 1.71 -10.98 5.34
C LEU A 20 0.36 -11.02 6.07
N VAL A 21 -0.73 -10.81 5.34
CA VAL A 21 -2.10 -10.75 5.91
C VAL A 21 -2.53 -12.09 6.50
N ASN A 22 -2.19 -13.19 5.84
CA ASN A 22 -2.54 -14.54 6.30
C ASN A 22 -1.49 -15.16 7.24
N LYS A 23 -0.55 -14.37 7.77
CA LYS A 23 0.47 -14.82 8.74
C LYS A 23 1.29 -16.03 8.26
N LYS A 24 1.57 -16.10 6.96
CA LYS A 24 2.39 -17.14 6.32
C LYS A 24 3.89 -16.83 6.37
N ILE A 25 4.26 -15.65 6.87
CA ILE A 25 5.64 -15.23 7.11
C ILE A 25 5.79 -14.76 8.56
N ASP A 26 6.98 -14.98 9.13
CA ASP A 26 7.33 -14.46 10.44
C ASP A 26 7.53 -12.95 10.36
N THR A 27 6.79 -12.24 11.20
CA THR A 27 6.79 -10.76 11.30
C THR A 27 7.35 -10.30 12.65
N GLY A 28 7.86 -11.21 13.48
CA GLY A 28 8.28 -10.92 14.84
C GLY A 28 7.14 -10.29 15.64
N ASP A 29 7.43 -9.15 16.26
CA ASP A 29 6.46 -8.42 17.09
C ASP A 29 5.54 -7.48 16.27
N TYR A 30 5.61 -7.47 14.94
CA TYR A 30 4.81 -6.58 14.10
C TYR A 30 3.44 -7.18 13.78
N GLU A 31 2.40 -6.39 14.04
CA GLU A 31 1.02 -6.71 13.67
C GLU A 31 0.47 -5.66 12.70
N PHE A 32 -0.42 -6.09 11.80
CA PHE A 32 -0.96 -5.22 10.75
C PHE A 32 -2.50 -5.22 10.79
N ASP A 33 -3.08 -4.03 10.99
CA ASP A 33 -4.50 -3.77 10.75
C ASP A 33 -4.70 -3.41 9.28
N VAL A 34 -5.22 -4.38 8.53
CA VAL A 34 -5.35 -4.27 7.08
C VAL A 34 -6.59 -3.46 6.71
N VAL A 35 -6.42 -2.50 5.81
CA VAL A 35 -7.49 -1.67 5.25
C VAL A 35 -7.50 -1.86 3.72
N LEU A 36 -8.61 -2.36 3.19
CA LEU A 36 -8.80 -2.56 1.76
C LEU A 36 -9.65 -1.44 1.18
N GLU A 37 -9.06 -0.61 0.32
CA GLU A 37 -9.74 0.57 -0.23
C GLU A 37 -9.33 0.87 -1.67
N ASP A 38 -10.16 1.62 -2.39
CA ASP A 38 -9.82 2.11 -3.73
C ASP A 38 -8.55 2.98 -3.70
N VAL A 39 -7.72 2.89 -4.76
CA VAL A 39 -6.44 3.61 -4.83
C VAL A 39 -6.63 5.12 -4.73
N GLN A 40 -7.75 5.67 -5.20
CA GLN A 40 -8.02 7.10 -5.08
C GLN A 40 -8.35 7.51 -3.63
N THR A 41 -8.99 6.62 -2.86
CA THR A 41 -9.18 6.82 -1.42
C THR A 41 -7.83 6.78 -0.70
N LEU A 42 -7.00 5.77 -0.99
CA LEU A 42 -5.66 5.65 -0.41
C LEU A 42 -4.76 6.86 -0.73
N ASN A 43 -4.84 7.39 -1.95
CA ASN A 43 -4.13 8.62 -2.34
C ASN A 43 -4.56 9.82 -1.48
N ARG A 44 -5.87 10.01 -1.24
CA ARG A 44 -6.37 11.09 -0.38
C ARG A 44 -5.90 10.95 1.07
N TRP A 45 -5.94 9.74 1.60
CA TRP A 45 -5.48 9.42 2.95
C TRP A 45 -3.96 9.57 3.12
N ALA A 46 -3.16 9.25 2.10
CA ALA A 46 -1.73 9.49 2.13
C ALA A 46 -1.41 10.99 2.25
N MET A 47 -2.14 11.87 1.55
CA MET A 47 -1.98 13.32 1.70
C MET A 47 -2.40 13.84 3.09
N GLN A 48 -3.22 13.07 3.82
CA GLN A 48 -3.69 13.39 5.17
C GLN A 48 -2.88 12.69 6.29
N GLY A 49 -1.96 11.80 5.95
CA GLY A 49 -1.21 11.02 6.94
C GLY A 49 -2.06 9.98 7.70
N THR A 50 -3.14 9.48 7.10
CA THR A 50 -4.14 8.66 7.83
C THR A 50 -3.66 7.26 8.22
N LEU A 51 -2.79 6.65 7.41
CA LEU A 51 -2.32 5.28 7.59
C LEU A 51 -0.81 5.24 7.79
N ASP A 52 -0.31 4.31 8.60
CA ASP A 52 1.13 4.12 8.83
C ASP A 52 1.83 3.66 7.55
N ILE A 53 1.20 2.73 6.83
CA ILE A 53 1.69 2.14 5.58
C ILE A 53 0.54 2.14 4.58
N THR A 54 0.78 2.64 3.35
CA THR A 54 -0.27 2.70 2.32
C THR A 54 0.28 2.49 0.92
N LYS A 55 -0.43 1.71 0.11
CA LYS A 55 -0.28 1.71 -1.35
C LYS A 55 -0.69 3.09 -1.88
N LEU A 56 0.07 3.61 -2.83
CA LEU A 56 -0.31 4.82 -3.54
C LEU A 56 -0.01 4.75 -5.04
N SER A 57 -0.60 5.68 -5.78
CA SER A 57 -0.19 5.97 -7.16
C SER A 57 1.14 6.73 -7.19
N TYR A 58 2.06 6.36 -8.09
CA TYR A 58 3.34 7.07 -8.26
C TYR A 58 3.17 8.58 -8.52
N GLY A 59 2.10 8.98 -9.22
CA GLY A 59 1.82 10.39 -9.48
C GLY A 59 1.54 11.23 -8.23
N VAL A 60 1.24 10.60 -7.09
CA VAL A 60 0.97 11.27 -5.81
C VAL A 60 2.21 11.37 -4.92
N LEU A 61 3.28 10.61 -5.21
CA LEU A 61 4.51 10.59 -4.40
C LEU A 61 5.05 11.99 -4.07
N PRO A 62 5.23 12.94 -5.01
CA PRO A 62 5.80 14.24 -4.69
C PRO A 62 5.02 15.02 -3.63
N LEU A 63 3.72 14.72 -3.45
CA LEU A 63 2.84 15.40 -2.51
C LEU A 63 2.96 14.87 -1.08
N VAL A 64 3.54 13.68 -0.89
CA VAL A 64 3.52 12.97 0.41
C VAL A 64 4.91 12.69 0.99
N LEU A 65 5.99 12.97 0.24
CA LEU A 65 7.37 12.68 0.65
C LEU A 65 7.86 13.42 1.90
N ASN A 66 7.17 14.48 2.34
CA ASN A 66 7.48 15.13 3.61
C ASN A 66 7.10 14.28 4.83
N ASN A 67 6.13 13.38 4.67
CA ASN A 67 5.57 12.58 5.76
C ASN A 67 5.80 11.07 5.57
N TYR A 68 6.06 10.63 4.33
CA TYR A 68 6.24 9.22 3.98
C TYR A 68 7.57 8.97 3.30
N ALA A 69 8.10 7.77 3.52
CA ALA A 69 9.22 7.22 2.75
C ALA A 69 8.72 6.10 1.83
N VAL A 70 9.37 5.95 0.68
CA VAL A 70 9.07 4.86 -0.27
C VAL A 70 9.77 3.59 0.18
N LEU A 71 9.02 2.49 0.32
CA LEU A 71 9.58 1.17 0.57
C LEU A 71 10.30 0.63 -0.67
N GLN A 72 11.37 -0.15 -0.46
CA GLN A 72 12.15 -0.74 -1.55
C GLN A 72 11.44 -1.94 -2.24
N SER A 73 10.26 -2.33 -1.74
CA SER A 73 9.48 -3.47 -2.23
C SER A 73 7.97 -3.14 -2.23
N GLY A 74 7.18 -4.00 -2.89
CA GLY A 74 5.71 -3.89 -2.91
C GLY A 74 5.13 -2.95 -3.98
N SER A 75 5.97 -2.44 -4.88
CA SER A 75 5.55 -1.59 -5.99
C SER A 75 5.28 -2.39 -7.27
N ALA A 76 4.27 -1.97 -8.03
CA ALA A 76 3.98 -2.46 -9.37
C ALA A 76 3.96 -1.27 -10.35
N LEU A 77 5.04 -1.10 -11.11
CA LEU A 77 5.18 -0.06 -12.13
C LEU A 77 5.63 -0.69 -13.44
N GLY A 78 4.98 -0.32 -14.54
CA GLY A 78 5.32 -0.82 -15.86
C GLY A 78 4.86 0.12 -16.96
N ARG A 79 5.37 -0.09 -18.18
CA ARG A 79 4.94 0.62 -19.38
C ARG A 79 4.02 -0.27 -20.19
N GLY A 80 2.89 0.27 -20.67
CA GLY A 80 1.90 -0.49 -21.43
C GLY A 80 1.09 -1.48 -20.59
N VAL A 81 1.04 -1.26 -19.27
CA VAL A 81 0.25 -2.05 -18.32
C VAL A 81 -0.77 -1.14 -17.63
N GLY A 82 -1.85 -1.73 -17.11
CA GLY A 82 -2.94 -1.00 -16.45
C GLY A 82 -4.25 -1.06 -17.25
N PRO A 83 -5.30 -0.35 -16.80
CA PRO A 83 -6.59 -0.33 -17.49
C PRO A 83 -6.42 0.16 -18.93
N LEU A 84 -6.81 -0.66 -19.89
CA LEU A 84 -7.06 -0.21 -21.25
C LEU A 84 -8.42 0.49 -21.21
N LEU A 85 -8.42 1.82 -21.19
CA LEU A 85 -9.63 2.62 -21.41
C LEU A 85 -10.04 2.54 -22.88
#